data_AF-A0A2H0AFB7-F1
#
_entry.id   AF-A0A2H0AFB7-F1
#
_cell.length_a   1.000
_cell.length_b   1.000
_cell.length_c   1.000
_cell.angle_alpha   90.00
_cell.angle_beta   90.00
_cell.angle_gamma   90.00
#
_symmetry.space_group_name_H-M   'P 1'
#
loop_
_entity.id
_entity.type
_entity.pdbx_description
1 polymer ?
#
loop_
_entity_poly.entity_id
_entity_poly.type
_entity_poly.pdbx_seq_one_letter_code
_entity_poly.pdbx_strand_id
1 'polypeptide(L)' 'MKIEILGTGCPKCKKLTENTEEAIKELGIDAEIVKVTKINEIMNYGVMVTPALTIDG' A
#
# COMPACT_ATOMS: atom_id res chain seq x y z
N MET A 1 -11.37 5.71 2.33
CA MET A 1 -10.05 5.54 2.98
C MET A 1 -9.04 5.22 1.89
N LYS A 2 -7.92 5.93 1.79
CA LYS A 2 -6.96 5.68 0.71
C LYS A 2 -5.79 4.86 1.25
N ILE A 3 -5.57 3.67 0.71
CA ILE A 3 -4.47 2.81 1.13
C ILE A 3 -3.43 2.75 0.03
N GLU A 4 -2.24 3.26 0.31
CA GLU A 4 -1.18 3.35 -0.69
C GLU A 4 -0.05 2.38 -0.34
N ILE A 5 0.18 1.42 -1.23
CA ILE A 5 1.19 0.38 -1.06
C ILE A 5 2.44 0.84 -1.78
N LEU A 6 3.42 1.23 -0.98
CA LEU A 6 4.71 1.76 -1.38
C LEU A 6 5.69 0.59 -1.57
N GLY A 7 5.94 0.21 -2.81
CA GLY A 7 6.88 -0.87 -3.09
C GLY A 7 7.14 -1.12 -4.57
N THR A 8 8.36 -1.54 -4.87
CA THR A 8 8.87 -1.75 -6.24
C THR A 8 8.32 -3.02 -6.92
N GLY A 9 7.21 -3.59 -6.43
CA GLY A 9 6.54 -4.74 -7.04
C GLY A 9 7.10 -6.11 -6.62
N CYS A 10 7.84 -6.20 -5.52
CA CYS A 10 8.31 -7.49 -5.00
C CYS A 10 7.14 -8.39 -4.53
N PRO A 11 7.33 -9.71 -4.40
CA PRO A 11 6.27 -10.65 -4.01
C PRO A 11 5.58 -10.28 -2.69
N LYS A 12 6.32 -9.66 -1.76
CA LYS A 12 5.79 -9.17 -0.49
C LYS A 12 4.77 -8.03 -0.67
N CYS A 13 4.96 -7.15 -1.66
CA CYS A 13 4.01 -6.07 -1.96
C CYS A 13 2.67 -6.62 -2.48
N LYS A 14 2.73 -7.66 -3.32
CA LYS A 14 1.53 -8.33 -3.82
C LYS A 14 0.72 -8.95 -2.68
N LYS A 15 1.41 -9.70 -1.81
CA LYS A 15 0.77 -10.31 -0.64
C LYS A 15 0.17 -9.27 0.31
N LEU A 16 0.85 -8.14 0.51
CA LEU A 16 0.32 -7.03 1.30
C LEU A 16 -0.97 -6.46 0.68
N THR A 17 -1.03 -6.33 -0.65
CA THR A 17 -2.25 -5.87 -1.34
C THR A 17 -3.40 -6.83 -1.12
N GLU A 18 -3.17 -8.13 -1.33
CA GLU A 18 -4.18 -9.18 -1.17
C GLU A 18 -4.75 -9.18 0.25
N ASN A 19 -3.87 -9.16 1.27
CA ASN A 19 -4.28 -9.06 2.66
C ASN A 19 -5.08 -7.79 2.96
N THR A 20 -4.72 -6.67 2.31
CA THR A 20 -5.41 -5.38 2.49
C THR A 20 -6.80 -5.43 1.88
N GLU A 21 -6.95 -5.98 0.68
CA GLU A 21 -8.25 -6.19 0.02
C GLU A 21 -9.16 -7.08 0.87
N GLU A 22 -8.63 -8.18 1.41
CA GLU A 22 -9.37 -9.05 2.32
C GLU A 22 -9.80 -8.31 3.58
N ALA A 23 -8.89 -7.56 4.23
CA ALA A 23 -9.20 -6.81 5.44
C ALA A 23 -10.27 -5.73 5.20
N ILE A 24 -10.18 -4.98 4.09
CA ILE A 24 -11.19 -3.97 3.70
C ILE A 24 -12.56 -4.64 3.56
N LYS A 25 -12.61 -5.77 2.86
CA LYS A 25 -13.85 -6.51 2.62
C LYS A 25 -14.43 -7.09 3.92
N GLU A 26 -13.58 -7.59 4.81
CA GLU A 26 -13.99 -8.14 6.11
C GLU A 26 -14.52 -7.05 7.04
N LEU A 27 -13.89 -5.87 7.03
CA LEU A 27 -14.31 -4.71 7.80
C LEU A 27 -15.52 -3.98 7.17
N GLY A 28 -15.88 -4.29 5.92
CA GLY A 28 -16.97 -3.63 5.21
C GLY A 28 -16.73 -2.13 4.97
N ILE A 29 -15.45 -1.73 4.90
CA ILE A 29 -15.05 -0.34 4.69
C ILE A 29 -14.82 -0.08 3.21
N ASP A 30 -15.09 1.15 2.76
CA ASP A 30 -14.79 1.55 1.39
C ASP A 30 -13.39 2.19 1.34
N ALA A 31 -12.44 1.46 0.76
CA ALA A 31 -11.06 1.86 0.67
C ALA A 31 -10.47 1.69 -0.73
N GLU A 32 -9.75 2.70 -1.19
CA GLU A 32 -9.12 2.73 -2.50
C GLU A 32 -7.65 2.31 -2.37
N ILE A 33 -7.28 1.22 -3.04
CA ILE A 33 -5.91 0.69 -2.98
C ILE A 33 -5.09 1.23 -4.15
N VAL A 34 -4.07 2.01 -3.84
CA VAL A 34 -3.16 2.61 -4.81
C VAL A 34 -1.78 1.99 -4.67
N LYS A 35 -1.24 1.44 -5.75
CA LYS A 35 0.13 0.87 -5.75
C LYS A 35 1.12 1.92 -6.21
N VAL A 36 1.98 2.36 -5.30
CA VAL A 36 3.05 3.30 -5.58
C VAL A 36 4.34 2.52 -5.79
N THR A 37 4.73 2.40 -7.06
CA THR A 37 5.94 1.67 -7.47
C THR A 37 7.12 2.59 -7.74
N LYS A 38 6.89 3.90 -7.80
CA LYS A 38 7.90 4.90 -8.10
C LYS A 38 8.72 5.22 -6.85
N ILE A 39 10.03 4.99 -6.92
CA ILE A 39 10.97 5.28 -5.82
C ILE A 39 10.88 6.77 -5.39
N ASN A 40 10.73 7.69 -6.34
CA ASN A 40 10.57 9.12 -6.03
C ASN A 40 9.34 9.41 -5.15
N GLU A 41 8.22 8.77 -5.45
CA GLU A 41 7.00 8.90 -4.63
C GLU A 41 7.23 8.31 -3.24
N ILE A 42 7.82 7.10 -3.16
CA ILE A 42 8.13 6.43 -1.89
C ILE A 42 9.04 7.29 -0.99
N MET A 43 10.03 7.96 -1.59
CA MET A 43 10.90 8.90 -0.88
C MET A 43 10.14 10.16 -0.40
N ASN A 44 9.16 10.65 -1.16
CA ASN A 44 8.30 11.76 -0.72
C ASN A 44 7.47 11.38 0.54
N TYR A 45 7.09 10.11 0.69
CA TYR A 45 6.46 9.60 1.91
C TYR A 45 7.44 9.42 3.08
N GLY A 46 8.74 9.72 2.91
CA GLY A 46 9.74 9.55 3.96
C GLY A 46 10.05 8.09 4.29
N VAL A 47 9.62 7.14 3.45
CA VAL A 47 9.82 5.71 3.67
C VAL A 47 11.22 5.33 3.23
N MET A 48 12.08 5.01 4.19
CA MET A 48 13.43 4.47 3.93
C MET A 48 13.43 2.95 3.65
N VAL A 49 12.38 2.23 4.05
CA VAL A 49 12.30 0.77 3.94
C VAL A 49 11.03 0.35 3.22
N THR A 50 11.20 -0.19 2.01
CA THR A 50 10.13 -0.84 1.26
C THR A 50 10.09 -2.35 1.55
N PRO A 51 8.93 -3.00 1.60
CA PRO A 51 7.59 -2.47 1.30
C PRO A 51 6.97 -1.71 2.50
N ALA A 52 6.26 -0.62 2.21
CA ALA A 52 5.48 0.12 3.19
C ALA A 52 4.01 0.27 2.74
N LEU A 53 3.15 0.57 3.69
CA LEU A 53 1.73 0.80 3.50
C LEU A 53 1.39 2.09 4.24
N THR A 54 0.80 3.05 3.54
CA THR A 54 0.21 4.26 4.15
C THR A 54 -1.32 4.19 4.05
N ILE A 55 -2.00 4.77 5.04
CA ILE A 55 -3.45 4.90 5.10
C ILE A 55 -3.76 6.37 5.30
N ASP A 56 -4.53 6.95 4.39
CA ASP A 56 -4.97 8.34 4.37
C ASP A 56 -3.82 9.39 4.36
N GLY A 57 -2.62 9.02 3.88
CA GLY A 57 -1.52 9.93 3.56
C GLY A 57 -0.38 9.92 4.57
#